data_AF-A0A946VTP5-F1
#
_entry.id   AF-A0A946VTP5-F1
#
_cell.length_a   1.000
_cell.length_b   1.000
_cell.length_c   1.000
_cell.angle_alpha   90.00
_cell.angle_beta   90.00
_cell.angle_gamma   90.00
#
_symmetry.space_group_name_H-M   'P 1'
#
loop_
_entity.id
_entity.type
_entity.pdbx_description
1 polymer ?
#
loop_
_entity_poly.entity_id
_entity_poly.type
_entity_poly.pdbx_seq_one_letter_code
_entity_poly.pdbx_strand_id
1 'polypeptide(L)'
;SLPCQKPPWGRLSAVDTETGELVWQQALGVTESLPAGRQNTGRPGRAGALVTASNLLFIAATDDNRFRALEASSGRQLWETGLAGRGNANPMTFLGRDGRQYLMIAATDRLVAFRLPEALL
;
A
#
# COMPACT_ATOMS: atom_id res chain seq x y z
N SER A 1 -8.70 19.65 -2.40
CA SER A 1 -9.99 19.71 -1.68
C SER A 1 -10.33 18.33 -1.14
N LEU A 2 -11.13 18.25 -0.08
CA LEU A 2 -11.64 16.98 0.44
C LEU A 2 -12.99 16.66 -0.22
N PRO A 3 -13.30 15.37 -0.49
CA PRO A 3 -14.63 14.99 -0.97
C PRO A 3 -15.72 15.40 0.04
N CYS A 4 -16.88 15.83 -0.46
CA CYS A 4 -18.01 16.26 0.37
C CYS A 4 -18.68 15.11 1.14
N GLN A 5 -18.47 13.87 0.70
CA GLN A 5 -19.06 12.68 1.32
C GLN A 5 -18.31 12.28 2.59
N LYS A 6 -18.99 11.62 3.53
CA LYS A 6 -18.35 11.10 4.75
C LYS A 6 -17.31 10.00 4.39
N PRO A 7 -16.08 10.02 4.96
CA PRO A 7 -15.09 8.97 4.75
C PRO A 7 -15.53 7.59 5.30
N PRO A 8 -14.96 6.46 4.83
CA PRO A 8 -13.74 6.41 4.01
C PRO A 8 -13.95 6.62 2.51
N TRP A 9 -13.08 7.41 1.85
CA TRP A 9 -13.13 7.62 0.39
C TRP A 9 -12.37 6.56 -0.42
N GLY A 10 -11.64 5.69 0.28
CA GLY A 10 -10.92 4.57 -0.30
C GLY A 10 -10.84 3.44 0.73
N ARG A 11 -11.06 2.21 0.27
CA ARG A 11 -11.02 1.00 1.11
C ARG A 11 -10.16 -0.04 0.42
N LEU A 12 -9.43 -0.80 1.23
CA LEU A 12 -8.76 -2.03 0.83
C LEU A 12 -9.54 -3.18 1.45
N SER A 13 -9.89 -4.17 0.63
CA SER A 13 -10.66 -5.34 1.05
C SER A 13 -9.91 -6.61 0.65
N ALA A 14 -9.94 -7.62 1.52
CA ALA A 14 -9.68 -9.00 1.13
C ALA A 14 -11.02 -9.74 1.04
N VAL A 15 -11.15 -10.54 -0.03
CA VAL A 15 -12.34 -11.31 -0.33
C VAL A 15 -11.90 -12.76 -0.51
N ASP A 16 -12.62 -13.67 0.12
CA ASP A 16 -12.49 -15.09 -0.11
C ASP A 16 -13.05 -15.41 -1.51
N THR A 17 -12.25 -16.02 -2.37
CA THR A 17 -12.65 -16.27 -3.77
C THR A 17 -13.55 -17.48 -3.94
N GLU A 18 -13.62 -18.37 -2.94
CA GLU A 18 -14.52 -19.52 -2.95
C GLU A 18 -15.92 -19.11 -2.50
N THR A 19 -16.02 -18.36 -1.39
CA THR A 19 -17.31 -17.98 -0.80
C THR A 19 -17.82 -16.62 -1.26
N GLY A 20 -16.92 -15.74 -1.73
CA GLY A 20 -17.22 -14.33 -2.03
C GLY A 20 -17.32 -13.45 -0.79
N GLU A 21 -17.00 -13.97 0.40
CA GLU A 21 -17.13 -13.24 1.67
C GLU A 21 -15.97 -12.26 1.89
N LEU A 22 -16.25 -11.15 2.57
CA LEU A 22 -15.23 -10.22 3.04
C LEU A 22 -14.47 -10.82 4.22
N VAL A 23 -13.20 -11.15 4.02
CA VAL A 23 -12.31 -11.63 5.10
C VAL A 23 -11.95 -10.46 6.03
N TRP A 24 -11.55 -9.35 5.44
CA TRP A 24 -11.30 -8.10 6.16
C TRP A 24 -11.46 -6.91 5.23
N GLN A 25 -11.68 -5.73 5.83
CA GLN A 25 -11.75 -4.48 5.11
C GLN A 25 -11.30 -3.32 5.99
N GLN A 26 -10.53 -2.41 5.42
CA GLN A 26 -10.10 -1.18 6.11
C GLN A 26 -10.05 0.02 5.17
N ALA A 27 -10.08 1.22 5.76
CA ALA A 27 -9.73 2.43 5.03
C ALA A 27 -8.26 2.35 4.58
N LEU A 28 -7.98 2.76 3.34
CA LEU A 28 -6.62 2.85 2.83
C LEU A 28 -6.31 4.32 2.54
N GLY A 29 -5.35 4.87 3.27
CA GLY A 29 -4.84 6.22 3.06
C GLY A 29 -5.29 7.24 4.10
N VAL A 30 -4.48 8.28 4.26
CA VAL A 30 -4.60 9.30 5.31
C VAL A 30 -4.74 10.72 4.75
N THR A 31 -5.39 11.58 5.51
CA THR A 31 -5.43 13.03 5.25
C THR A 31 -4.68 13.72 6.39
N GLU A 32 -3.41 14.04 6.18
CA GLU A 32 -2.52 14.60 7.22
C GLU A 32 -2.97 15.96 7.76
N SER A 33 -3.66 16.75 6.93
CA SER A 33 -4.16 18.08 7.33
C SER A 33 -5.29 18.04 8.36
N LEU A 34 -5.82 16.86 8.70
CA LEU A 34 -6.85 16.70 9.73
C LEU A 34 -6.23 16.47 11.11
N PRO A 35 -6.97 16.79 12.20
CA PRO A 35 -6.54 16.51 13.56
C PRO A 35 -6.16 15.03 13.78
N ALA A 36 -5.21 14.79 14.67
CA ALA A 36 -4.85 13.45 15.11
C ALA A 36 -6.10 12.65 15.53
N GLY A 37 -6.14 11.36 15.18
CA GLY A 37 -7.30 10.50 15.38
C GLY A 37 -8.39 10.62 14.30
N ARG A 38 -8.33 11.62 13.40
CA ARG A 38 -9.26 11.78 12.26
C ARG A 38 -8.60 11.63 10.89
N GLN A 39 -7.32 11.27 10.85
CA GLN A 39 -6.55 11.22 9.61
C GLN A 39 -6.83 9.97 8.77
N ASN A 40 -7.26 8.86 9.38
CA ASN A 40 -7.60 7.62 8.67
C ASN A 40 -8.92 7.78 7.90
N THR A 41 -8.80 8.43 6.75
CA THR A 41 -9.94 8.93 5.97
C THR A 41 -10.24 8.08 4.76
N GLY A 42 -9.37 7.13 4.39
CA GLY A 42 -9.47 6.43 3.13
C GLY A 42 -9.30 7.41 1.96
N ARG A 43 -8.25 7.27 1.17
CA ARG A 43 -7.94 8.19 0.09
C ARG A 43 -8.28 7.55 -1.25
N PRO A 44 -8.72 8.33 -2.26
CA PRO A 44 -8.93 7.80 -3.59
C PRO A 44 -7.64 7.14 -4.11
N GLY A 45 -7.77 5.98 -4.75
CA GLY A 45 -6.64 5.26 -5.31
C GLY A 45 -6.95 4.61 -6.65
N ARG A 46 -5.89 4.36 -7.44
CA ARG A 46 -6.00 3.84 -8.82
C ARG A 46 -5.14 2.61 -9.10
N ALA A 47 -4.16 2.31 -8.25
CA ALA A 47 -3.29 1.15 -8.42
C ALA A 47 -3.76 -0.06 -7.60
N GLY A 48 -3.35 -1.24 -8.02
CA GLY A 48 -3.49 -2.49 -7.30
C GLY A 48 -2.37 -2.72 -6.28
N ALA A 49 -2.50 -3.82 -5.55
CA ALA A 49 -1.49 -4.31 -4.63
C ALA A 49 -0.63 -5.40 -5.28
N LEU A 50 0.58 -5.59 -4.75
CA LEU A 50 1.39 -6.78 -4.95
C LEU A 50 1.27 -7.66 -3.71
N VAL A 51 0.96 -8.94 -3.86
CA VAL A 51 0.97 -9.92 -2.76
C VAL A 51 2.09 -10.94 -2.99
N THR A 52 2.85 -11.26 -1.95
CA THR A 52 3.94 -12.24 -2.01
C THR A 52 3.57 -13.55 -1.31
N ALA A 53 4.30 -14.62 -1.61
CA ALA A 53 4.14 -15.92 -0.93
C ALA A 53 4.42 -15.86 0.58
N SER A 54 5.11 -14.83 1.06
CA SER A 54 5.43 -14.62 2.48
C SER A 54 4.32 -13.89 3.26
N ASN A 55 3.08 -13.89 2.78
CA ASN A 55 1.93 -13.21 3.38
C ASN A 55 2.10 -11.67 3.50
N LEU A 56 2.85 -11.05 2.58
CA LEU A 56 3.02 -9.59 2.53
C LEU A 56 2.25 -8.99 1.36
N LEU A 57 1.52 -7.92 1.64
CA LEU A 57 0.82 -7.08 0.66
C LEU A 57 1.50 -5.72 0.59
N PHE A 58 1.91 -5.30 -0.60
CA PHE A 58 2.51 -3.99 -0.85
C PHE A 58 1.59 -3.11 -1.69
N ILE A 59 1.35 -1.87 -1.26
CA ILE A 59 0.41 -0.97 -1.95
C ILE A 59 0.77 0.52 -1.76
N ALA A 60 0.75 1.28 -2.86
CA ALA A 60 0.98 2.73 -2.88
C ALA A 60 -0.20 3.53 -3.47
N ALA A 61 -1.34 2.85 -3.69
CA ALA A 61 -2.41 3.24 -4.59
C ALA A 61 -3.07 4.60 -4.33
N THR A 62 -2.90 5.14 -3.13
CA THR A 62 -3.59 6.32 -2.63
C THR A 62 -2.86 7.62 -2.96
N ASP A 63 -3.61 8.71 -2.98
CA ASP A 63 -3.08 10.03 -3.29
C ASP A 63 -2.37 10.77 -2.14
N ASP A 64 -2.04 10.05 -1.07
CA ASP A 64 -1.31 10.53 0.10
C ASP A 64 0.19 10.21 0.06
N ASN A 65 0.69 9.81 -1.11
CA ASN A 65 2.11 9.58 -1.39
C ASN A 65 2.78 8.59 -0.43
N ARG A 66 2.06 7.56 0.03
CA ARG A 66 2.60 6.56 0.96
C ARG A 66 2.65 5.18 0.32
N PHE A 67 3.78 4.51 0.51
CA PHE A 67 3.96 3.11 0.15
C PHE A 67 3.94 2.25 1.42
N ARG A 68 3.12 1.20 1.41
CA ARG A 68 2.80 0.42 2.60
C ARG A 68 3.06 -1.06 2.39
N ALA A 69 3.44 -1.73 3.47
CA ALA A 69 3.41 -3.18 3.58
C ALA A 69 2.42 -3.59 4.68
N LEU A 70 1.53 -4.51 4.36
CA LEU A 70 0.52 -5.08 5.25
C LEU A 70 0.71 -6.60 5.30
N GLU A 71 0.28 -7.22 6.40
CA GLU A 71 0.03 -8.65 6.46
C GLU A 71 -1.22 -8.97 5.63
N ALA A 72 -1.10 -9.81 4.60
CA ALA A 72 -2.18 -10.01 3.62
C ALA A 72 -3.41 -10.72 4.23
N SER A 73 -3.20 -11.59 5.21
CA SER A 73 -4.27 -12.33 5.88
C SER A 73 -5.13 -11.48 6.84
N SER A 74 -4.62 -10.36 7.37
CA SER A 74 -5.33 -9.56 8.38
C SER A 74 -5.51 -8.09 8.03
N GLY A 75 -4.78 -7.57 7.04
CA GLY A 75 -4.74 -6.14 6.71
C GLY A 75 -3.87 -5.30 7.67
N ARG A 76 -3.26 -5.92 8.69
CA ARG A 76 -2.43 -5.21 9.67
C ARG A 76 -1.21 -4.58 8.99
N GLN A 77 -1.10 -3.25 9.08
CA GLN A 77 0.06 -2.52 8.54
C GLN A 77 1.33 -2.88 9.32
N LEU A 78 2.38 -3.24 8.59
CA LEU A 78 3.69 -3.64 9.11
C LEU A 78 4.74 -2.56 8.91
N TRP A 79 4.66 -1.86 7.79
CA TRP A 79 5.63 -0.86 7.38
C TRP A 79 4.99 0.19 6.48
N GLU A 80 5.55 1.39 6.50
CA GLU A 80 5.18 2.48 5.62
C GLU A 80 6.37 3.41 5.37
N THR A 81 6.40 4.00 4.17
CA THR A 81 7.30 5.10 3.85
C THR A 81 6.62 6.15 2.99
N GLY A 82 7.14 7.38 3.06
CA GLY A 82 6.74 8.46 2.17
C GLY A 82 7.42 8.35 0.81
N LEU A 83 6.67 8.65 -0.24
CA LEU A 83 7.15 8.78 -1.60
C LEU A 83 7.19 10.27 -1.98
N ALA A 84 8.10 10.64 -2.89
CA ALA A 84 8.16 12.00 -3.42
C ALA A 84 6.96 12.34 -4.34
N GLY A 85 6.21 11.33 -4.78
CA GLY A 85 5.06 11.48 -5.65
C GLY A 85 4.01 10.40 -5.39
N ARG A 86 2.89 10.48 -6.09
CA ARG A 86 1.77 9.54 -5.94
C ARG A 86 2.19 8.17 -6.48
N GLY A 87 1.91 7.11 -5.71
CA GLY A 87 2.06 5.72 -6.15
C GLY A 87 0.92 5.34 -7.11
N ASN A 88 1.05 5.74 -8.37
CA ASN A 88 0.02 5.59 -9.39
C ASN A 88 0.14 4.32 -10.23
N ALA A 89 1.08 3.42 -9.89
CA ALA A 89 1.30 2.15 -10.57
C ALA A 89 1.24 0.96 -9.60
N ASN A 90 1.05 -0.24 -10.15
CA ASN A 90 1.13 -1.46 -9.35
C ASN A 90 2.59 -1.71 -8.96
N PRO A 91 2.90 -1.99 -7.68
CA PRO A 91 4.24 -2.42 -7.30
C PRO A 91 4.61 -3.75 -7.99
N MET A 92 5.90 -3.99 -8.15
CA MET A 92 6.42 -5.27 -8.64
C MET A 92 7.61 -5.73 -7.80
N THR A 93 7.88 -7.04 -7.82
CA THR A 93 9.07 -7.61 -7.19
C THR A 93 9.84 -8.50 -8.17
N PHE A 94 11.16 -8.54 -8.03
CA PHE A 94 12.05 -9.33 -8.88
C PHE A 94 13.33 -9.72 -8.13
N LEU A 95 14.04 -10.70 -8.68
CA LEU A 95 15.37 -11.10 -8.19
C LEU A 95 16.44 -10.27 -8.91
N GLY A 96 17.27 -9.57 -8.14
CA GLY A 96 18.43 -8.85 -8.65
C GLY A 96 19.55 -9.80 -9.10
N ARG A 97 20.51 -9.26 -9.85
CA ARG A 97 21.71 -10.02 -10.28
C ARG A 97 22.59 -10.46 -9.11
N ASP A 98 22.45 -9.79 -7.97
CA ASP A 98 23.09 -10.11 -6.69
C ASP A 98 22.36 -11.22 -5.92
N GLY A 99 21.31 -11.81 -6.49
CA GLY A 99 20.50 -12.85 -5.84
C GLY A 99 19.58 -12.34 -4.74
N ARG A 100 19.34 -11.03 -4.64
CA ARG A 100 18.46 -10.44 -3.62
C ARG A 100 17.11 -10.05 -4.19
N GLN A 101 16.06 -10.15 -3.39
CA GLN A 101 14.73 -9.69 -3.78
C GLN A 101 14.64 -8.17 -3.71
N TYR A 102 14.15 -7.56 -4.77
CA TYR A 102 13.84 -6.13 -4.85
C TYR A 102 12.33 -5.93 -4.99
N LEU A 103 11.85 -4.85 -4.40
CA LEU A 103 10.51 -4.34 -4.53
C LEU A 103 10.58 -2.98 -5.22
N MET A 104 9.80 -2.76 -6.27
CA MET A 104 9.85 -1.53 -7.07
C MET A 104 8.46 -0.94 -7.28
N ILE A 105 8.40 0.38 -7.29
CA ILE A 105 7.20 1.17 -7.56
C ILE A 105 7.55 2.38 -8.43
N ALA A 106 6.68 2.69 -9.39
CA ALA A 106 6.68 3.99 -10.05
C ALA A 106 5.83 4.97 -9.23
N ALA A 107 6.47 6.06 -8.81
CA ALA A 107 5.86 7.16 -8.08
C ALA A 107 5.87 8.40 -8.98
N THR A 108 4.83 8.55 -9.80
CA THR A 108 4.75 9.61 -10.83
C THR A 108 5.87 9.50 -11.87
N ASP A 109 6.92 10.32 -11.77
CA ASP A 109 8.04 10.43 -12.72
C ASP A 109 9.29 9.68 -12.24
N ARG A 110 9.24 9.02 -11.08
CA ARG A 110 10.38 8.33 -10.46
C ARG A 110 10.12 6.86 -10.21
N LEU A 111 11.13 6.03 -10.48
CA LEU A 111 11.19 4.65 -9.99
C LEU A 111 11.90 4.62 -8.64
N VAL A 112 11.30 3.91 -7.68
CA VAL A 112 11.86 3.71 -6.34
C VAL A 112 11.97 2.21 -6.10
N ALA A 113 13.16 1.75 -5.73
CA ALA A 113 13.43 0.37 -5.40
C ALA A 113 13.80 0.20 -3.92
N PHE A 114 13.29 -0.86 -3.30
CA PHE A 114 13.50 -1.22 -1.90
C PHE A 114 14.07 -2.64 -1.84
N ARG A 115 14.91 -2.89 -0.84
CA ARG A 115 15.40 -4.23 -0.49
C ARG A 115 15.66 -4.27 1.02
N LEU A 116 15.75 -5.48 1.57
CA LEU A 116 16.22 -5.65 2.94
C LEU A 116 17.71 -5.25 3.04
N PRO A 117 18.11 -4.61 4.17
CA PRO A 117 19.51 -4.35 4.45
C PRO A 117 20.26 -5.67 4.64
N GLU A 118 21.58 -5.60 4.48
CA GLU A 118 22.43 -6.78 4.52
C GLU A 118 22.52 -7.42 5.91
N ALA A 119 22.36 -6.64 6.97
CA ALA A 119 22.43 -7.11 8.36
C ALA A 119 21.22 -7.92 8.84
N LEU A 120 20.23 -8.19 7.97
CA LEU A 120 19.00 -8.93 8.30
C LEU A 120 18.85 -10.23 7.47
N LEU A 121 19.92 -10.68 6.83
CA LEU A 121 20.02 -11.97 6.13
C LEU A 121 21.01 -12.87 6.85
#